data_AF-A0A4V0P1I5-F1
#
_entry.id   AF-A0A4V0P1I5-F1
#
_cell.length_a   1.000
_cell.length_b   1.000
_cell.length_c   1.000
_cell.angle_alpha   90.00
_cell.angle_beta   90.00
_cell.angle_gamma   90.00
#
_symmetry.space_group_name_H-M   'P 1'
#
loop_
_entity.id
_entity.type
_entity.pdbx_description
1 polymer ?
#
loop_
_entity_poly.entity_id
_entity_poly.type
_entity_poly.pdbx_seq_one_letter_code
_entity_poly.pdbx_strand_id
1 'polypeptide(L)'
;MSDVEGTPGLESGVVTLAVLREAGRLPPPDVLEKAVALPIIDCLEDIPCTPCRDVCPTGAITMKTMINRPELNWDACTGCTLCAQACPGLAISLVNYNFGRKSLKRPGYEDYSLVMIPYELLPIPKKGDRVNVLDRAGKLLGEAEVFSVTRSAKFGTVLVNVLVPQSIAFEVKHVEVKAQ
;
A
#
# COMPACT_ATOMS: atom_id res chain seq x y z
N MET A 1 9.25 -23.41 13.24
CA MET A 1 9.95 -22.42 12.41
C MET A 1 10.31 -21.29 13.36
N SER A 2 11.51 -21.41 13.93
CA SER A 2 12.12 -20.47 14.86
C SER A 2 12.22 -19.09 14.24
N ASP A 3 12.10 -18.08 15.09
CA ASP A 3 12.26 -16.67 14.77
C ASP A 3 13.42 -16.48 13.79
N VAL A 4 13.12 -15.90 12.62
CA VAL A 4 14.16 -15.45 11.71
C VAL A 4 14.78 -14.23 12.37
N GLU A 5 15.79 -14.46 13.24
CA GLU A 5 16.79 -13.46 13.60
C GLU A 5 17.64 -13.18 12.35
N GLY A 6 17.02 -12.56 11.34
CA GLY A 6 17.65 -12.05 10.14
C GLY A 6 17.90 -10.55 10.30
N THR A 7 18.99 -10.05 9.75
CA THR A 7 19.37 -8.63 9.77
C THR A 7 18.19 -7.74 9.35
N PRO A 8 17.90 -6.63 10.05
CA PRO A 8 16.78 -5.76 9.69
C PRO A 8 16.86 -5.29 8.23
N GLY A 9 15.78 -5.48 7.46
CA GLY A 9 15.63 -4.88 6.14
C GLY A 9 16.02 -5.74 4.96
N LEU A 10 16.62 -5.13 3.93
CA LEU A 10 16.87 -5.70 2.59
C LEU A 10 17.56 -7.08 2.64
N GLU A 11 18.44 -7.31 3.61
CA GLU A 11 19.15 -8.57 3.81
C GLU A 11 18.25 -9.72 4.27
N SER A 12 17.19 -9.44 5.03
CA SER A 12 16.20 -10.45 5.47
C SER A 12 15.18 -10.82 4.40
N GLY A 13 15.11 -10.04 3.31
CA GLY A 13 14.03 -10.15 2.31
C GLY A 13 12.67 -9.60 2.77
N VAL A 14 12.56 -9.08 4.01
CA VAL A 14 11.32 -8.48 4.54
C VAL A 14 11.56 -7.01 4.90
N VAL A 15 10.85 -6.12 4.20
CA VAL A 15 10.97 -4.66 4.42
C VAL A 15 10.16 -4.23 5.65
N THR A 16 10.76 -4.19 6.84
CA THR A 16 10.01 -3.83 8.07
C THR A 16 9.56 -2.36 8.10
N LEU A 17 8.60 -2.01 8.97
CA LEU A 17 8.21 -0.60 9.18
C LEU A 17 9.35 0.28 9.67
N ALA A 18 10.29 -0.27 10.45
CA ALA A 18 11.48 0.44 10.89
C ALA A 18 12.33 0.87 9.69
N VAL A 19 12.55 -0.06 8.75
CA VAL A 19 13.29 0.21 7.50
C VAL A 19 12.58 1.25 6.64
N LEU A 20 11.25 1.17 6.52
CA LEU A 20 10.48 2.20 5.79
C LEU A 20 10.56 3.57 6.46
N ARG A 21 10.56 3.61 7.80
CA ARG A 21 10.68 4.87 8.55
C ARG A 21 12.06 5.49 8.34
N GLU A 22 13.12 4.70 8.46
CA GLU A 22 14.50 5.13 8.21
C GLU A 22 14.70 5.60 6.76
N ALA A 23 14.07 4.93 5.80
CA ALA A 23 14.07 5.29 4.39
C ALA A 23 13.11 6.44 4.03
N GLY A 24 12.43 7.07 5.01
CA GLY A 24 11.52 8.19 4.76
C GLY A 24 10.29 7.84 3.92
N ARG A 25 9.85 6.57 3.94
CA ARG A 25 8.73 6.04 3.16
C ARG A 25 7.38 6.10 3.87
N LEU A 26 7.37 6.49 5.14
CA LEU A 26 6.14 6.69 5.89
C LEU A 26 5.79 8.18 5.91
N PRO A 27 4.52 8.55 5.66
CA PRO A 27 4.10 9.94 5.69
C PRO A 27 4.20 10.52 7.11
N PRO A 28 4.58 11.79 7.26
CA PRO A 28 4.55 12.46 8.56
C PRO A 28 3.10 12.71 9.02
N PRO A 29 2.86 12.92 10.33
CA PRO A 29 1.51 13.03 10.88
C PRO A 29 0.62 14.12 10.26
N ASP A 30 1.19 15.27 9.90
CA ASP A 30 0.48 16.39 9.27
C ASP A 30 -0.02 16.04 7.87
N VAL A 31 0.75 15.26 7.10
CA VAL A 31 0.35 14.77 5.78
C VAL A 31 -0.83 13.80 5.89
N LEU A 32 -0.86 12.97 6.94
CA LEU A 32 -1.96 12.02 7.17
C LEU A 32 -3.32 12.71 7.38
N GLU A 33 -3.32 13.98 7.81
CA GLU A 33 -4.54 14.76 7.97
C GLU A 33 -5.23 15.11 6.65
N LYS A 34 -4.54 15.02 5.51
CA LYS A 34 -5.11 15.43 4.21
C LYS A 34 -6.22 14.49 3.68
N ALA A 35 -6.46 13.34 4.32
CA ALA A 35 -7.45 12.33 3.92
C ALA A 35 -7.32 11.84 2.46
N VAL A 36 -6.10 11.93 1.92
CA VAL A 36 -5.74 11.39 0.61
C VAL A 36 -5.16 9.98 0.79
N ALA A 37 -5.37 9.10 -0.17
CA ALA A 37 -4.70 7.80 -0.20
C ALA A 37 -3.23 8.00 -0.60
N LEU A 38 -2.30 7.80 0.33
CA LEU A 38 -0.88 8.07 0.10
C LEU A 38 -0.15 6.78 -0.25
N PRO A 39 0.71 6.79 -1.28
CA PRO A 39 1.46 5.59 -1.66
C PRO A 39 2.56 5.28 -0.64
N ILE A 40 2.62 4.02 -0.22
CA ILE A 40 3.70 3.45 0.59
C ILE A 40 4.54 2.59 -0.34
N ILE A 41 5.73 3.10 -0.67
CA ILE A 41 6.60 2.55 -1.71
C ILE A 41 7.68 1.68 -1.06
N ASP A 42 7.55 0.36 -1.22
CA ASP A 42 8.49 -0.64 -0.69
C ASP A 42 9.66 -0.91 -1.67
N CYS A 43 9.77 -0.12 -2.74
CA CYS A 43 10.89 -0.16 -3.67
C CYS A 43 12.12 0.52 -3.06
N LEU A 44 12.98 -0.29 -2.47
CA LEU A 44 14.18 0.12 -1.72
C LEU A 44 15.48 -0.31 -2.40
N GLU A 45 15.46 -0.66 -3.67
CA GLU A 45 16.65 -1.08 -4.42
C GLU A 45 16.90 -0.17 -5.61
N ASP A 46 18.17 -0.04 -5.98
CA ASP A 46 18.58 0.70 -7.18
C ASP A 46 18.44 -0.20 -8.40
N ILE A 47 17.28 -0.12 -9.06
CA ILE A 47 16.90 -0.93 -10.22
C ILE A 47 16.48 -0.04 -11.39
N PRO A 48 16.71 -0.45 -12.66
CA PRO A 48 16.35 0.34 -13.84
C PRO A 48 14.83 0.31 -14.12
N CYS A 49 14.02 0.92 -13.25
CA CYS A 49 12.55 0.84 -13.27
C CYS A 49 11.92 2.22 -13.03
N THR A 50 11.21 2.76 -14.03
CA THR A 50 10.57 4.09 -13.98
C THR A 50 9.03 4.19 -14.11
N PRO A 51 8.22 3.10 -14.24
CA PRO A 51 6.77 3.22 -14.45
C PRO A 51 6.02 4.11 -13.46
N CYS A 52 6.37 4.06 -12.17
CA CYS A 52 5.70 4.86 -11.14
C CYS A 52 5.93 6.36 -11.28
N ARG A 53 7.13 6.77 -11.73
CA ARG A 53 7.47 8.15 -12.08
C ARG A 53 6.73 8.58 -13.34
N ASP A 54 6.83 7.77 -14.39
CA ASP A 54 6.35 8.13 -15.73
C ASP A 54 4.81 8.22 -15.81
N VAL A 55 4.10 7.48 -14.96
CA VAL A 55 2.64 7.52 -14.88
C VAL A 55 2.11 8.63 -13.96
N CYS A 56 2.95 9.27 -13.14
CA CYS A 56 2.50 10.22 -12.14
C CYS A 56 2.08 11.55 -12.79
N PRO A 57 0.78 11.91 -12.80
CA PRO A 57 0.30 13.08 -13.53
C PRO A 57 0.70 14.40 -12.87
N THR A 58 1.02 14.39 -11.58
CA THR A 58 1.43 15.58 -10.82
C THR A 58 2.93 15.72 -10.64
N GLY A 59 3.72 14.74 -11.11
CA GLY A 59 5.16 14.70 -10.85
C GLY A 59 5.52 14.51 -9.37
N ALA A 60 4.59 14.02 -8.55
CA ALA A 60 4.84 13.75 -7.13
C ALA A 60 5.90 12.66 -6.90
N ILE A 61 6.06 11.74 -7.85
CA ILE A 61 7.12 10.73 -7.82
C ILE A 61 8.23 11.15 -8.78
N THR A 62 9.45 11.28 -8.26
CA THR A 62 10.64 11.68 -9.03
C THR A 62 11.78 10.67 -8.83
N MET A 63 12.76 10.67 -9.74
CA MET A 63 13.95 9.83 -9.66
C MET A 63 15.13 10.61 -10.26
N LYS A 64 16.27 10.66 -9.57
CA LYS A 64 17.48 11.35 -10.05
C LYS A 64 17.99 10.77 -11.36
N THR A 65 18.03 9.43 -11.46
CA THR A 65 18.30 8.68 -12.69
C THR A 65 17.33 7.51 -12.77
N MET A 66 17.28 6.84 -13.91
CA MET A 66 16.43 5.66 -14.12
C MET A 66 16.77 4.45 -13.23
N ILE A 67 17.93 4.43 -12.57
CA ILE A 67 18.36 3.36 -11.65
C ILE A 67 18.05 3.71 -10.19
N ASN A 68 17.86 5.00 -9.86
CA ASN A 68 17.67 5.40 -8.47
C ASN A 68 16.26 5.09 -7.96
N ARG A 69 16.15 4.83 -6.66
CA ARG A 69 14.87 4.68 -5.95
C ARG A 69 13.94 5.89 -6.20
N PRO A 70 12.61 5.68 -6.28
CA PRO A 70 11.64 6.76 -6.43
C PRO A 70 11.62 7.64 -5.17
N GLU A 71 11.50 8.95 -5.30
CA GLU A 71 11.28 9.90 -4.21
C GLU A 71 9.87 10.47 -4.32
N LEU A 72 9.16 10.59 -3.19
CA LEU A 72 7.76 11.00 -3.16
C LEU A 72 7.62 12.35 -2.47
N ASN A 73 7.09 13.33 -3.20
CA ASN A 73 6.57 14.56 -2.64
C ASN A 73 5.12 14.35 -2.21
N TRP A 74 4.90 14.27 -0.90
CA TRP A 74 3.59 14.06 -0.30
C TRP A 74 2.57 15.17 -0.63
N ASP A 75 3.04 16.42 -0.76
CA ASP A 75 2.16 17.58 -1.00
C ASP A 75 1.63 17.63 -2.43
N ALA A 76 2.41 17.14 -3.38
CA ALA A 76 2.00 17.04 -4.78
C ALA A 76 1.16 15.78 -5.08
N CYS A 77 1.11 14.82 -4.14
CA CYS A 77 0.40 13.56 -4.35
C CYS A 77 -1.11 13.73 -4.18
N THR A 78 -1.88 13.37 -5.19
CA THR A 78 -3.36 13.43 -5.18
C THR A 78 -4.02 12.12 -4.79
N GLY A 79 -3.24 11.06 -4.58
CA GLY A 79 -3.76 9.71 -4.29
C GLY A 79 -4.51 9.05 -5.44
N CYS A 80 -4.21 9.42 -6.69
CA CYS A 80 -4.87 8.90 -7.89
C CYS A 80 -4.64 7.40 -8.19
N THR A 81 -3.82 6.70 -7.40
CA THR A 81 -3.56 5.25 -7.47
C THR A 81 -2.81 4.72 -8.72
N LEU A 82 -2.56 5.56 -9.73
CA LEU A 82 -1.93 5.13 -10.99
C LEU A 82 -0.55 4.48 -10.80
N CYS A 83 0.27 4.98 -9.86
CA CYS A 83 1.58 4.41 -9.58
C CYS A 83 1.51 2.97 -9.05
N ALA A 84 0.49 2.65 -8.24
CA ALA A 84 0.28 1.30 -7.72
C ALA A 84 -0.14 0.33 -8.83
N GLN A 85 -1.04 0.75 -9.71
CA GLN A 85 -1.51 -0.07 -10.82
C GLN A 85 -0.48 -0.26 -11.94
N ALA A 86 0.43 0.70 -12.11
CA ALA A 86 1.49 0.62 -13.12
C ALA A 86 2.75 -0.10 -12.62
N CYS A 87 2.86 -0.40 -11.32
CA CYS A 87 4.06 -1.00 -10.74
C CYS A 87 4.15 -2.50 -11.07
N PRO A 88 5.12 -2.94 -11.89
CA PRO A 88 5.24 -4.35 -12.25
C PRO A 88 5.66 -5.24 -11.06
N GLY A 89 6.27 -4.65 -10.03
CA GLY A 89 6.69 -5.36 -8.82
C GLY A 89 5.65 -5.36 -7.69
N LEU A 90 4.46 -4.79 -7.91
CA LEU A 90 3.40 -4.63 -6.88
C LEU A 90 3.90 -3.98 -5.57
N ALA A 91 4.97 -3.18 -5.66
CA ALA A 91 5.70 -2.65 -4.50
C ALA A 91 5.06 -1.39 -3.89
N ILE A 92 3.90 -0.96 -4.42
CA ILE A 92 3.24 0.28 -4.00
C ILE A 92 1.82 -0.08 -3.56
N SER A 93 1.58 -0.03 -2.25
CA SER A 93 0.23 0.02 -1.69
C SER A 93 -0.16 1.47 -1.45
N LEU A 94 -1.45 1.76 -1.26
CA LEU A 94 -1.89 3.06 -0.76
C LEU A 94 -2.57 2.95 0.59
N VAL A 95 -2.38 3.96 1.42
CA VAL A 95 -3.03 4.08 2.73
C VAL A 95 -3.74 5.41 2.81
N ASN A 96 -5.06 5.38 2.94
CA ASN A 96 -5.83 6.52 3.42
C ASN A 96 -6.06 6.33 4.93
N TYR A 97 -5.16 6.90 5.72
CA TYR A 97 -5.08 6.62 7.16
C TYR A 97 -6.30 7.12 7.94
N ASN A 98 -6.83 8.28 7.56
CA ASN A 98 -7.97 8.91 8.23
C ASN A 98 -9.28 8.68 7.47
N PHE A 99 -9.36 7.61 6.66
CA PHE A 99 -10.51 7.33 5.81
C PHE A 99 -11.80 7.20 6.62
N GLY A 100 -11.75 6.44 7.71
CA GLY A 100 -12.83 6.24 8.68
C GLY A 100 -13.52 7.55 9.06
N ARG A 101 -12.84 8.36 9.87
CA ARG A 101 -13.40 9.63 10.36
C ARG A 101 -13.63 10.72 9.30
N LYS A 102 -12.87 10.77 8.19
CA LYS A 102 -12.94 11.91 7.24
C LYS A 102 -13.75 11.62 5.97
N SER A 103 -13.88 10.37 5.57
CA SER A 103 -14.48 9.98 4.28
C SER A 103 -15.57 8.93 4.42
N LEU A 104 -15.47 8.03 5.41
CA LEU A 104 -16.42 6.95 5.64
C LEU A 104 -17.51 7.39 6.62
N LYS A 105 -18.71 7.66 6.10
CA LYS A 105 -19.88 8.04 6.92
C LYS A 105 -20.54 6.82 7.59
N ARG A 106 -19.76 5.98 8.27
CA ARG A 106 -20.23 4.75 8.94
C ARG A 106 -19.87 4.80 10.43
N PRO A 107 -20.85 4.83 11.36
CA PRO A 107 -20.60 4.82 12.80
C PRO A 107 -19.79 3.59 13.23
N GLY A 108 -18.84 3.78 14.14
CA GLY A 108 -17.99 2.71 14.69
C GLY A 108 -16.75 2.38 13.84
N TYR A 109 -16.49 3.17 12.79
CA TYR A 109 -15.34 3.03 11.89
C TYR A 109 -14.44 4.26 11.91
N GLU A 110 -14.55 5.13 12.92
CA GLU A 110 -13.81 6.40 13.00
C GLU A 110 -12.29 6.17 12.98
N ASP A 111 -11.81 5.11 13.64
CA ASP A 111 -10.39 4.72 13.74
C ASP A 111 -9.97 3.66 12.69
N TYR A 112 -10.66 3.63 11.55
CA TYR A 112 -10.32 2.75 10.43
C TYR A 112 -9.63 3.50 9.28
N SER A 113 -8.68 2.80 8.66
CA SER A 113 -7.99 3.20 7.44
C SER A 113 -8.53 2.41 6.25
N LEU A 114 -8.39 2.98 5.05
CA LEU A 114 -8.54 2.25 3.80
C LEU A 114 -7.15 1.93 3.25
N VAL A 115 -6.84 0.64 3.13
CA VAL A 115 -5.59 0.17 2.51
C VAL A 115 -5.90 -0.43 1.15
N MET A 116 -5.24 0.08 0.12
CA MET A 116 -5.41 -0.33 -1.28
C MET A 116 -4.21 -1.18 -1.69
N ILE A 117 -4.47 -2.45 -1.98
CA ILE A 117 -3.44 -3.46 -2.16
C ILE A 117 -3.43 -3.91 -3.63
N PRO A 118 -2.29 -3.81 -4.33
CA PRO A 118 -2.16 -4.37 -5.67
C PRO A 118 -2.31 -5.90 -5.62
N TYR A 119 -3.16 -6.44 -6.49
CA TYR A 119 -3.61 -7.82 -6.46
C TYR A 119 -3.74 -8.38 -7.88
N GLU A 120 -3.06 -9.51 -8.11
CA GLU A 120 -3.01 -10.20 -9.41
C GLU A 120 -3.29 -11.70 -9.28
N LEU A 121 -3.96 -12.13 -8.21
CA LEU A 121 -4.34 -13.52 -7.98
C LEU A 121 -5.82 -13.77 -8.30
N LEU A 122 -6.18 -15.05 -8.41
CA LEU A 122 -7.56 -15.50 -8.57
C LEU A 122 -7.96 -16.40 -7.37
N PRO A 123 -9.24 -16.36 -6.93
CA PRO A 123 -10.30 -15.46 -7.40
C PRO A 123 -10.10 -14.02 -6.91
N ILE A 124 -10.52 -13.04 -7.71
CA ILE A 124 -10.54 -11.63 -7.26
C ILE A 124 -11.74 -11.46 -6.32
N PRO A 125 -11.53 -10.98 -5.07
CA PRO A 125 -12.63 -10.81 -4.13
C PRO A 125 -13.60 -9.73 -4.61
N LYS A 126 -14.79 -9.70 -4.01
CA LYS A 126 -15.85 -8.73 -4.30
C LYS A 126 -16.04 -7.80 -3.11
N LYS A 127 -16.65 -6.64 -3.37
CA LYS A 127 -17.06 -5.71 -2.32
C LYS A 127 -17.97 -6.44 -1.32
N GLY A 128 -17.68 -6.29 -0.03
CA GLY A 128 -18.39 -6.92 1.08
C GLY A 128 -17.79 -8.26 1.53
N ASP A 129 -16.88 -8.86 0.74
CA ASP A 129 -16.21 -10.09 1.15
C ASP A 129 -15.34 -9.86 2.39
N ARG A 130 -15.14 -10.92 3.16
CA ARG A 130 -14.21 -10.96 4.30
C ARG A 130 -12.97 -11.73 3.90
N VAL A 131 -11.81 -11.08 4.00
CA VAL A 131 -10.51 -11.63 3.62
C VAL A 131 -9.55 -11.60 4.78
N ASN A 132 -8.57 -12.51 4.77
CA ASN A 132 -7.44 -12.43 5.67
C ASN A 132 -6.50 -11.33 5.17
N VAL A 133 -5.98 -10.48 6.06
CA VAL A 133 -4.95 -9.50 5.74
C VAL A 133 -3.61 -9.94 6.30
N LEU A 134 -2.58 -9.86 5.47
CA LEU A 134 -1.23 -10.33 5.80
C LEU A 134 -0.23 -9.16 5.78
N ASP A 135 0.83 -9.30 6.56
CA ASP A 135 1.99 -8.42 6.52
C ASP A 135 2.95 -8.77 5.37
N ARG A 136 4.11 -8.11 5.33
CA ARG A 136 5.15 -8.29 4.32
C ARG A 136 5.83 -9.66 4.35
N ALA A 137 5.81 -10.35 5.48
CA ALA A 137 6.32 -11.71 5.63
C ALA A 137 5.24 -12.77 5.35
N GLY A 138 4.01 -12.36 5.01
CA GLY A 138 2.87 -13.24 4.84
C GLY A 138 2.24 -13.70 6.16
N LYS A 139 2.59 -13.07 7.28
CA LYS A 139 1.98 -13.40 8.58
C LYS A 139 0.58 -12.79 8.66
N LEU A 140 -0.36 -13.56 9.20
CA LEU A 140 -1.73 -13.12 9.43
C LEU A 140 -1.78 -11.98 10.46
N LEU A 141 -2.35 -10.85 10.05
CA LEU A 141 -2.62 -9.69 10.92
C LEU A 141 -4.06 -9.69 11.44
N GLY A 142 -4.99 -10.31 10.70
CA GLY A 142 -6.40 -10.40 11.07
C GLY A 142 -7.30 -10.55 9.85
N GLU A 143 -8.59 -10.23 10.04
CA GLU A 143 -9.58 -10.21 8.97
C GLU A 143 -10.05 -8.80 8.66
N ALA A 144 -10.34 -8.52 7.38
CA ALA A 144 -10.81 -7.23 6.91
C ALA A 144 -12.01 -7.36 5.96
N GLU A 145 -12.84 -6.32 5.93
CA GLU A 145 -13.90 -6.16 4.92
C GLU A 145 -13.29 -5.58 3.64
N VAL A 146 -13.58 -6.18 2.49
CA VAL A 146 -13.28 -5.61 1.18
C VAL A 146 -14.27 -4.48 0.90
N PHE A 147 -13.83 -3.24 1.09
CA PHE A 147 -14.67 -2.05 0.90
C PHE A 147 -14.97 -1.76 -0.56
N SER A 148 -13.97 -1.95 -1.42
CA SER A 148 -14.13 -1.82 -2.87
C SER A 148 -12.99 -2.53 -3.60
N VAL A 149 -13.18 -2.72 -4.90
CA VAL A 149 -12.19 -3.31 -5.79
C VAL A 149 -12.05 -2.38 -7.00
N THR A 150 -10.89 -1.78 -7.16
CA THR A 150 -10.61 -0.83 -8.25
C THR A 150 -9.94 -1.56 -9.39
N ARG A 151 -10.56 -1.50 -10.57
CA ARG A 151 -10.01 -2.03 -11.82
C ARG A 151 -9.63 -0.88 -12.74
N SER A 152 -8.58 -1.06 -13.53
CA SER A 152 -8.21 -0.14 -14.60
C SER A 152 -8.43 -0.83 -15.94
N ALA A 153 -8.92 -0.09 -16.94
CA ALA A 153 -8.92 -0.58 -18.32
C ALA A 153 -7.52 -0.55 -18.94
N LYS A 154 -6.61 0.28 -18.38
CA LYS A 154 -5.24 0.48 -18.87
C LYS A 154 -4.23 -0.49 -18.24
N PHE A 155 -4.49 -0.93 -17.00
CA PHE A 155 -3.58 -1.78 -16.23
C PHE A 155 -4.26 -3.09 -15.84
N GLY A 156 -3.52 -4.20 -15.87
CA GLY A 156 -4.02 -5.51 -15.44
C GLY A 156 -4.15 -5.65 -13.92
N THR A 157 -3.33 -4.93 -13.16
CA THR A 157 -3.31 -4.96 -11.69
C THR A 157 -4.60 -4.39 -11.10
N VAL A 158 -5.24 -5.18 -10.24
CA VAL A 158 -6.43 -4.76 -9.48
C VAL A 158 -5.99 -4.20 -8.14
N LEU A 159 -6.68 -3.18 -7.63
CA LEU A 159 -6.50 -2.76 -6.24
C LEU A 159 -7.66 -3.31 -5.40
N VAL A 160 -7.33 -4.17 -4.44
CA VAL A 160 -8.28 -4.63 -3.43
C VAL A 160 -8.18 -3.66 -2.26
N ASN A 161 -9.28 -2.96 -1.98
CA ASN A 161 -9.31 -1.91 -0.97
C ASN A 161 -10.01 -2.45 0.28
N VAL A 162 -9.28 -2.60 1.37
CA VAL A 162 -9.75 -3.19 2.62
C VAL A 162 -9.86 -2.15 3.73
N LEU A 163 -10.89 -2.28 4.56
CA LEU A 163 -11.02 -1.51 5.80
C LEU A 163 -10.30 -2.23 6.94
N VAL A 164 -9.34 -1.54 7.54
CA VAL A 164 -8.53 -2.08 8.64
C VAL A 164 -8.41 -1.06 9.77
N PRO A 165 -8.23 -1.49 11.03
CA PRO A 165 -7.89 -0.58 12.11
C PRO A 165 -6.62 0.22 11.80
N GLN A 166 -6.57 1.48 12.23
CA GLN A 166 -5.41 2.36 12.03
C GLN A 166 -4.09 1.77 12.56
N SER A 167 -4.14 0.93 13.59
CA SER A 167 -2.98 0.28 14.21
C SER A 167 -2.20 -0.65 13.28
N ILE A 168 -2.84 -1.19 12.24
CA ILE A 168 -2.19 -2.12 11.28
C ILE A 168 -2.12 -1.54 9.86
N ALA A 169 -2.53 -0.29 9.65
CA ALA A 169 -2.72 0.28 8.32
C ALA A 169 -1.46 0.30 7.44
N PHE A 170 -0.27 0.45 8.03
CA PHE A 170 1.00 0.42 7.30
C PHE A 170 1.64 -0.98 7.22
N GLU A 171 1.13 -1.94 7.98
CA GLU A 171 1.63 -3.33 8.01
C GLU A 171 0.99 -4.19 6.93
N VAL A 172 -0.30 -3.95 6.65
CA VAL A 172 -1.05 -4.73 5.66
C VAL A 172 -0.46 -4.57 4.26
N LYS A 173 -0.08 -5.68 3.64
CA LYS A 173 0.50 -5.73 2.30
C LYS A 173 -0.07 -6.78 1.38
N HIS A 174 -0.82 -7.74 1.90
CA HIS A 174 -1.51 -8.72 1.07
C HIS A 174 -2.89 -9.08 1.62
N VAL A 175 -3.73 -9.63 0.75
CA VAL A 175 -5.03 -10.20 1.10
C VAL A 175 -5.08 -11.65 0.64
N GLU A 176 -5.41 -12.54 1.56
CA GLU A 176 -5.70 -13.93 1.23
C GLU A 176 -7.22 -14.12 1.18
N VAL A 177 -7.70 -14.53 0.01
CA VAL A 177 -9.12 -14.84 -0.22
C VAL A 177 -9.36 -16.26 0.24
N LYS A 178 -10.25 -16.43 1.23
CA LYS A 178 -10.66 -17.76 1.67
C LYS A 178 -11.30 -18.49 0.49
N ALA A 179 -10.78 -19.66 0.14
CA ALA A 179 -11.35 -20.48 -0.91
C ALA A 179 -12.84 -20.74 -0.62
N GLN A 180 -13.68 -20.50 -1.62
CA GLN A 180 -15.11 -20.81 -1.60
C GLN A 180 -15.34 -22.29 -1.92
#